data_AF-A0A2W6E479-F1
#
_entry.id   AF-A0A2W6E479-F1
#
_cell.length_a   1.000
_cell.length_b   1.000
_cell.length_c   1.000
_cell.angle_alpha   90.00
_cell.angle_beta   90.00
_cell.angle_gamma   90.00
#
_symmetry.space_group_name_H-M   'P 1'
#
loop_
_entity.id
_entity.type
_entity.pdbx_description
1 polymer ?
#
loop_
_entity_poly.entity_id
_entity_poly.type
_entity_poly.pdbx_seq_one_letter_code
_entity_poly.pdbx_strand_id
1 'polypeptide(L)' 'MLLSSGDPGLASDRAGDCVEVATELPGWVGVRDSKLGTGSPLLALGLSEWRATLAAAQAG' A
#
# COMPACT_ATOMS: atom_id res chain seq x y z
N MET A 1 14.29 -25.53 -21.73
CA MET A 1 14.64 -24.14 -21.36
C MET A 1 14.40 -24.02 -19.86
N LEU A 2 15.42 -24.41 -19.10
CA LEU A 2 15.48 -24.27 -17.65
C LEU A 2 15.86 -22.81 -17.36
N LEU A 3 15.02 -22.07 -16.65
CA LEU A 3 15.50 -20.98 -15.82
C LEU A 3 15.53 -21.50 -14.39
N SER A 4 16.72 -22.00 -14.06
CA SER A 4 17.26 -22.03 -12.72
C SER A 4 17.11 -20.65 -12.08
N SER A 5 16.78 -20.65 -10.79
CA SER A 5 17.26 -19.76 -9.72
C SER A 5 16.09 -19.29 -8.88
N GLY A 6 16.17 -19.46 -7.56
CA GLY A 6 15.18 -18.93 -6.65
C GLY A 6 15.07 -17.41 -6.78
N ASP A 7 13.86 -16.93 -7.04
CA ASP A 7 13.44 -15.56 -6.83
C ASP A 7 12.42 -15.56 -5.69
N PRO A 8 12.83 -15.36 -4.42
CA PRO A 8 11.92 -15.38 -3.27
C PRO A 8 10.92 -14.21 -3.23
N GLY A 9 10.75 -13.44 -4.32
CA GLY A 9 10.08 -12.14 -4.30
C GLY A 9 8.71 -12.05 -4.96
N LEU A 10 8.29 -13.02 -5.79
CA LEU A 10 7.14 -12.80 -6.70
C LEU A 10 5.83 -13.49 -6.32
N ALA A 11 5.76 -14.21 -5.21
CA ALA A 11 4.48 -14.65 -4.67
C ALA A 11 4.26 -13.97 -3.32
N SER A 12 3.45 -12.90 -3.33
CA SER A 12 3.04 -12.23 -2.09
C SER A 12 1.92 -13.02 -1.43
N ASP A 13 2.25 -14.24 -0.99
CA ASP A 13 1.38 -15.07 -0.17
C ASP A 13 1.66 -14.72 1.31
N ARG A 14 1.38 -13.47 1.69
CA ARG A 14 1.36 -13.06 3.10
C ARG A 14 -0.02 -12.47 3.35
N ALA A 15 -0.80 -13.17 4.15
CA ALA A 15 -2.16 -12.78 4.50
C ALA A 15 -2.20 -11.32 4.98
N GLY A 16 -2.82 -10.44 4.18
CA GLY A 16 -2.96 -9.01 4.40
C GLY A 16 -3.26 -8.28 3.08
N ASP A 17 -4.01 -7.18 3.13
CA ASP A 17 -4.24 -6.34 1.94
C ASP A 17 -2.90 -5.74 1.47
N CYS A 18 -2.70 -5.54 0.18
CA CYS A 18 -1.45 -4.93 -0.33
C CYS A 18 -1.24 -3.49 0.16
N VAL A 19 -2.29 -2.83 0.64
CA VAL A 19 -2.29 -1.47 1.18
C VAL A 19 -3.26 -1.43 2.36
N GLU A 20 -2.83 -0.87 3.48
CA GLU A 20 -3.67 -0.59 4.64
C GLU A 20 -4.01 0.90 4.68
N VAL A 21 -5.29 1.21 4.94
CA VAL A 21 -5.81 2.58 5.03
C VAL A 21 -6.47 2.81 6.39
N ALA A 22 -5.98 3.80 7.13
CA ALA A 22 -6.56 4.26 8.39
C ALA A 22 -7.37 5.54 8.16
N THR A 23 -8.65 5.52 8.55
CA THR A 23 -9.59 6.64 8.34
C THR A 23 -10.17 7.18 9.64
N GLU A 24 -9.86 6.52 10.75
CA GLU A 24 -10.18 6.93 12.12
C GLU A 24 -9.33 8.11 12.64
N LEU A 25 -8.42 8.65 11.81
CA LEU A 25 -7.57 9.79 12.13
C LEU A 25 -8.27 11.11 11.76
N PRO A 26 -8.59 12.00 12.71
CA PRO A 26 -9.30 13.24 12.42
C PRO A 26 -8.55 14.12 11.41
N GLY A 27 -9.15 14.34 10.24
CA GLY A 27 -8.60 15.20 9.18
C GLY A 27 -7.53 14.55 8.30
N TRP A 28 -7.14 13.29 8.58
CA TRP A 28 -6.06 12.60 7.90
C TRP A 28 -6.48 11.21 7.42
N VAL A 29 -5.83 10.73 6.37
CA VAL A 29 -5.88 9.36 5.93
C VAL A 29 -4.47 8.80 5.98
N GLY A 30 -4.27 7.77 6.81
CA GLY A 30 -3.01 7.07 6.90
C GLY A 30 -2.96 5.94 5.86
N VAL A 31 -1.89 5.86 5.08
CA VAL A 31 -1.70 4.81 4.08
C VAL A 31 -0.33 4.17 4.29
N ARG A 32 -0.27 2.84 4.28
CA ARG A 32 1.00 2.10 4.35
C ARG A 32 0.95 0.81 3.54
N ASP A 33 2.12 0.31 3.17
CA ASP A 33 2.29 -1.04 2.63
C ASP A 33 2.27 -2.06 3.78
N SER A 34 1.29 -2.97 3.75
CA SER A 34 1.08 -3.97 4.81
C SER A 34 2.17 -5.04 4.84
N LYS A 35 2.86 -5.28 3.72
CA LYS A 35 3.93 -6.29 3.61
C LYS A 35 5.17 -5.89 4.40
N LEU A 36 5.35 -4.58 4.62
CA LEU A 36 6.43 -4.02 5.44
C LEU A 36 6.08 -3.91 6.93
N GLY A 37 4.81 -4.10 7.32
CA GLY A 37 4.37 -4.00 8.70
C GLY A 37 4.80 -2.69 9.38
N THR A 38 5.40 -2.77 10.57
CA THR A 38 5.91 -1.59 11.31
C THR A 38 7.11 -0.92 10.64
N GLY A 39 7.78 -1.59 9.70
CA GLY A 39 8.85 -1.00 8.90
C GLY A 39 8.34 -0.19 7.71
N SER A 40 7.02 -0.18 7.49
CA SER A 40 6.40 0.56 6.40
C SER A 40 6.41 2.07 6.68
N PRO A 41 6.88 2.90 5.74
CA PRO A 41 6.67 4.34 5.85
C PRO A 41 5.18 4.65 5.78
N LEU A 42 4.71 5.49 6.71
CA LEU A 42 3.31 5.92 6.75
C LEU A 42 3.14 7.24 6.01
N LEU A 43 2.30 7.23 4.97
CA LEU A 43 1.87 8.45 4.29
C LEU A 43 0.63 8.99 5.01
N ALA A 44 0.72 10.22 5.51
CA ALA A 44 -0.42 10.93 6.08
C ALA A 44 -0.90 11.97 5.06
N LEU A 45 -2.11 11.75 4.53
CA LEU A 45 -2.71 12.62 3.51
C LEU A 45 -3.89 13.37 4.12
N GLY A 46 -4.02 14.65 3.79
CA GLY A 46 -5.25 15.38 4.06
C GLY A 46 -6.41 14.84 3.22
N LEU A 47 -7.66 15.09 3.65
CA LEU A 47 -8.85 14.58 2.96
C LEU A 47 -8.94 14.99 1.47
N SER A 48 -8.50 16.20 1.13
CA SER A 48 -8.47 16.67 -0.26
C SER A 48 -7.42 15.96 -1.09
N GLU A 49 -6.25 15.71 -0.51
CA GLU A 49 -5.15 14.98 -1.16
C GLU A 49 -5.54 13.52 -1.38
N TRP A 50 -6.15 12.87 -0.39
CA TRP A 50 -6.65 11.51 -0.52
C TRP A 50 -7.66 11.35 -1.66
N ARG A 51 -8.61 12.28 -1.79
CA ARG A 51 -9.57 12.29 -2.90
C ARG A 51 -8.87 12.44 -4.25
N ALA A 52 -7.87 13.32 -4.34
CA ALA A 52 -7.09 13.50 -5.56
C ALA A 52 -6.30 12.23 -5.92
N THR A 53 -5.69 11.56 -4.93
CA THR A 53 -5.00 10.29 -5.11
C THR A 53 -5.92 9.21 -5.67
N LEU A 54 -7.12 9.06 -5.10
CA LEU A 54 -8.11 8.09 -5.59
C LEU A 54 -8.56 8.39 -7.03
N ALA A 55 -8.82 9.67 -7.34
CA ALA A 55 -9.20 10.08 -8.70
C ALA A 55 -8.08 9.78 -9.70
N ALA A 56 -6.82 10.05 -9.34
CA ALA A 56 -5.66 9.74 -10.17
C ALA A 56 -5.49 8.22 -10.36
N ALA A 57 -5.67 7.42 -9.30
CA ALA A 57 -5.56 5.97 -9.35
C ALA A 57 -6.65 5.32 -10.22
N GLN A 58 -7.85 5.89 -10.26
CA GLN A 58 -8.95 5.42 -11.12
C GLN A 58 -8.79 5.79 -12.59
N ALA A 59 -7.99 6.81 -12.90
CA ALA A 59 -7.78 7.29 -14.26
C ALA A 59 -6.65 6.56 -15.01
N GLY A 60 -5.85 5.75 -14.31
CA GLY A 60 -4.80 4.88 -14.87
C GLY A 60 -5.32 3.50 -15.23
#